data_AF-A0A7C5A9Q8-F1
#
_entry.id   AF-A0A7C5A9Q8-F1
#
_cell.length_a   1.000
_cell.length_b   1.000
_cell.length_c   1.000
_cell.angle_alpha   90.00
_cell.angle_beta   90.00
_cell.angle_gamma   90.00
#
_symmetry.space_group_name_H-M   'P 1'
#
loop_
_entity.id
_entity.type
_entity.pdbx_description
1 polymer ?
#
loop_
_entity_poly.entity_id
_entity_poly.type
_entity_poly.pdbx_seq_one_letter_code
_entity_poly.pdbx_strand_id
1 'polypeptide(L)'
;MDWILNSLILFILGSFLGWFIELIHNTIVYKKFSWWWGFFKAPFKPVWGFGLIITHTIAMLSYNLWIKAILFLILLNLHEYLSGVITYKLFNRKLWDYRDEFLNISGFICLKVAIYWLILGIGYTLFITKYINYLLNWVNNLFSPITLYISMGMIVIITIIMTRKTIIERLKIKLGSDFIQSFKGKFKKIN
;
A
#
# COMPACT_ATOMS: atom_id res chain seq x y z
N MET A 1 17.81 -20.58 -2.76
CA MET A 1 16.36 -20.36 -2.69
C MET A 1 16.07 -19.06 -3.43
N ASP A 2 15.14 -19.07 -4.38
CA ASP A 2 14.99 -17.98 -5.35
C ASP A 2 14.54 -16.67 -4.70
N TRP A 3 15.29 -15.59 -4.91
CA TRP A 3 14.95 -14.23 -4.44
C TRP A 3 13.52 -13.81 -4.85
N ILE A 4 13.08 -14.29 -6.01
CA ILE A 4 11.72 -14.10 -6.53
C ILE A 4 10.69 -14.70 -5.56
N LEU A 5 10.90 -15.95 -5.12
CA LEU A 5 9.95 -16.65 -4.26
C LEU A 5 9.82 -15.97 -2.90
N ASN A 6 10.96 -15.60 -2.30
CA ASN A 6 10.96 -14.84 -1.05
C ASN A 6 10.25 -13.50 -1.21
N SER A 7 10.46 -12.80 -2.33
CA SER A 7 9.78 -11.53 -2.62
C SER A 7 8.26 -11.70 -2.75
N LEU A 8 7.79 -12.80 -3.35
CA LEU A 8 6.36 -13.10 -3.41
C LEU A 8 5.76 -13.34 -2.03
N ILE A 9 6.44 -14.11 -1.18
CA ILE A 9 5.99 -14.37 0.20
C ILE A 9 5.94 -13.06 0.99
N LEU A 10 6.99 -12.24 0.91
CA LEU A 10 7.04 -10.91 1.52
C LEU A 10 5.93 -10.00 1.00
N PHE A 11 5.66 -10.03 -0.31
CA PHE A 11 4.58 -9.24 -0.89
C PHE A 11 3.21 -9.61 -0.32
N ILE A 12 2.93 -10.91 -0.22
CA ILE A 12 1.67 -11.43 0.32
C ILE A 12 1.53 -11.04 1.78
N LEU A 13 2.56 -11.33 2.58
CA LEU A 13 2.57 -11.01 4.01
C LEU A 13 2.43 -9.51 4.26
N GLY A 14 3.23 -8.68 3.57
CA GLY A 14 3.21 -7.24 3.73
C GLY A 14 1.88 -6.63 3.31
N SER A 15 1.29 -7.10 2.21
CA SER A 15 0.00 -6.61 1.73
C SER A 15 -1.15 -6.97 2.67
N PHE A 16 -1.11 -8.16 3.28
CA PHE A 16 -2.09 -8.60 4.27
C PHE A 16 -1.93 -7.85 5.59
N LEU A 17 -0.71 -7.74 6.11
CA LEU A 17 -0.42 -6.99 7.35
C LEU A 17 -0.81 -5.52 7.21
N GLY A 18 -0.51 -4.90 6.06
CA GLY A 18 -0.92 -3.53 5.79
C GLY A 18 -2.44 -3.35 5.80
N TRP A 19 -3.18 -4.29 5.21
CA TRP A 19 -4.64 -4.29 5.31
C TRP A 19 -5.12 -4.42 6.76
N PHE A 20 -4.50 -5.31 7.53
CA PHE A 20 -4.86 -5.54 8.93
C PHE A 20 -4.55 -4.32 9.83
N ILE A 21 -3.40 -3.67 9.65
CA ILE A 21 -3.04 -2.44 10.37
C ILE A 21 -4.06 -1.34 10.07
N GLU A 22 -4.44 -1.16 8.81
CA GLU A 22 -5.42 -0.13 8.45
C GLU A 22 -6.83 -0.47 8.96
N LEU A 23 -7.19 -1.76 8.99
CA LEU A 23 -8.43 -2.24 9.61
C LEU A 23 -8.48 -1.85 11.10
N ILE A 24 -7.41 -2.09 11.85
CA ILE A 24 -7.30 -1.72 13.27
C ILE A 24 -7.36 -0.20 13.42
N HIS A 25 -6.50 0.53 12.71
CA HIS A 25 -6.42 1.98 12.76
C HIS A 25 -7.79 2.63 12.52
N ASN A 26 -8.47 2.26 11.44
CA ASN A 26 -9.76 2.86 11.09
C ASN A 26 -10.87 2.44 12.04
N THR A 27 -10.82 1.21 12.58
CA THR A 27 -11.79 0.78 13.59
C THR A 27 -11.66 1.61 14.87
N ILE A 28 -10.43 1.92 15.30
CA ILE A 28 -10.17 2.75 16.47
C ILE A 28 -10.59 4.21 16.20
N VAL A 29 -10.16 4.80 15.08
CA VAL A 29 -10.39 6.21 14.75
C VAL A 29 -11.87 6.51 14.49
N TYR A 30 -12.54 5.68 13.68
CA TYR A 30 -13.94 5.91 13.32
C TYR A 30 -14.93 5.23 14.26
N LYS A 31 -14.44 4.50 15.29
CA LYS A 31 -15.24 3.74 16.27
C LYS A 31 -16.28 2.82 15.62
N LYS A 32 -16.00 2.36 14.40
CA LYS A 32 -16.88 1.49 13.63
C LYS A 32 -16.03 0.38 13.05
N PHE A 33 -16.50 -0.85 13.15
CA PHE A 33 -15.83 -1.95 12.48
C PHE A 33 -16.34 -2.08 11.03
N SER A 34 -15.41 -2.24 10.09
CA SER A 34 -15.73 -2.57 8.71
C SER A 34 -14.57 -3.37 8.14
N TRP A 35 -14.83 -4.55 7.58
CA TRP A 35 -13.81 -5.32 6.86
C TRP A 35 -13.27 -4.59 5.63
N TRP A 36 -14.01 -3.60 5.13
CA TRP A 36 -13.79 -2.93 3.86
C TRP A 36 -13.44 -1.46 4.06
N TRP A 37 -12.27 -1.21 4.63
CA TRP A 37 -11.73 0.14 4.74
C TRP A 37 -10.88 0.53 3.53
N GLY A 38 -11.12 1.74 3.03
CA GLY A 38 -10.40 2.29 1.89
C GLY A 38 -10.96 1.83 0.54
N PHE A 39 -10.15 1.99 -0.50
CA PHE A 39 -10.57 1.77 -1.89
C PHE A 39 -10.57 0.27 -2.29
N PHE A 40 -9.55 -0.46 -1.86
CA PHE A 40 -9.44 -1.89 -2.09
C PHE A 40 -10.38 -2.61 -1.10
N LYS A 41 -11.52 -3.08 -1.59
CA LYS A 41 -12.39 -4.01 -0.84
C LYS A 41 -11.80 -5.43 -0.88
N ALA A 42 -10.51 -5.56 -0.62
CA ALA A 42 -9.79 -6.83 -0.59
C ALA A 42 -8.82 -6.79 0.59
N PRO A 43 -8.53 -7.94 1.24
CA PRO A 43 -7.58 -8.02 2.34
C PRO A 43 -6.12 -7.93 1.86
N PHE A 44 -5.85 -6.98 0.97
CA PHE A 44 -4.61 -6.91 0.23
C PHE A 44 -4.33 -5.46 -0.18
N LYS A 45 -3.27 -4.88 0.38
CA LYS A 45 -2.81 -3.53 0.03
C LYS A 45 -1.41 -3.59 -0.61
N PRO A 46 -1.30 -3.54 -1.95
CA PRO A 46 -0.04 -3.67 -2.66
C PRO A 46 1.07 -2.71 -2.18
N VAL A 47 0.71 -1.49 -1.78
CA VAL A 47 1.64 -0.48 -1.25
C VAL A 47 2.42 -1.01 -0.06
N TRP A 48 1.77 -1.74 0.85
CA TRP A 48 2.43 -2.32 2.02
C TRP A 48 3.28 -3.54 1.66
N GLY A 49 2.86 -4.35 0.69
CA GLY A 49 3.65 -5.47 0.17
C GLY A 49 4.98 -5.03 -0.43
N PHE A 50 4.94 -4.04 -1.32
CA PHE A 50 6.16 -3.45 -1.88
C PHE A 50 7.04 -2.78 -0.82
N GLY A 51 6.42 -2.09 0.15
CA GLY A 51 7.14 -1.50 1.28
C GLY A 51 7.91 -2.55 2.09
N LEU A 52 7.31 -3.72 2.36
CA LEU A 52 7.98 -4.82 3.05
C LEU A 52 9.12 -5.44 2.23
N ILE A 53 8.95 -5.61 0.91
CA ILE A 53 10.03 -6.08 0.02
C ILE A 53 11.21 -5.11 0.08
N ILE A 54 10.97 -3.81 -0.10
CA ILE A 54 12.02 -2.79 -0.07
C ILE A 54 12.74 -2.83 1.28
N THR A 55 11.96 -2.85 2.37
CA THR A 55 12.51 -2.85 3.73
C THR A 55 13.39 -4.08 3.97
N HIS A 56 12.89 -5.27 3.62
CA HIS A 56 13.63 -6.51 3.78
C HIS A 56 14.89 -6.56 2.92
N THR A 57 14.80 -6.08 1.68
CA THR A 57 15.94 -6.01 0.77
C THR A 57 17.06 -5.16 1.35
N ILE A 58 16.73 -3.95 1.84
CA ILE A 58 17.71 -3.07 2.50
C ILE A 58 18.29 -3.73 3.76
N ALA A 59 17.46 -4.40 4.56
CA ALA A 59 17.90 -5.08 5.78
C ALA A 59 18.90 -6.21 5.50
N MET A 60 18.76 -6.93 4.38
CA MET A 60 19.64 -8.01 3.95
C MET A 60 20.95 -7.54 3.29
N LEU A 61 21.08 -6.25 2.95
CA LEU A 61 22.34 -5.72 2.41
C LEU A 61 23.44 -5.75 3.48
N SER A 62 24.67 -6.06 3.06
CA SER A 62 25.88 -6.07 3.91
C SER A 62 26.43 -4.66 4.15
N TYR A 63 25.57 -3.72 4.54
CA TYR A 63 25.94 -2.35 4.92
C TYR A 63 25.73 -2.10 6.42
N ASN A 64 26.43 -1.10 6.95
CA ASN A 64 26.23 -0.65 8.32
C ASN A 64 24.83 -0.01 8.49
N LEU A 65 24.41 0.15 9.75
CA LEU A 65 23.07 0.66 10.06
C LEU A 65 22.85 2.11 9.56
N TRP A 66 23.90 2.93 9.52
CA TRP A 66 23.83 4.31 9.01
C TRP A 66 23.48 4.37 7.53
N ILE A 67 24.14 3.56 6.71
CA ILE A 67 23.83 3.47 5.27
C ILE A 67 22.42 2.93 5.08
N LYS A 68 22.01 1.90 5.84
CA LYS A 68 20.64 1.37 5.80
C LYS A 68 19.60 2.42 6.17
N ALA A 69 19.86 3.23 7.20
CA ALA A 69 19.00 4.34 7.61
C ALA A 69 18.78 5.34 6.47
N ILE A 70 19.85 5.74 5.78
CA ILE A 70 19.76 6.62 4.60
C ILE A 70 18.93 5.95 3.48
N LEU A 71 19.16 4.67 3.22
CA LEU A 71 18.40 3.92 2.22
C LEU A 71 16.90 3.81 2.57
N PHE A 72 16.55 3.58 3.84
CA PHE A 72 15.16 3.58 4.29
C PHE A 72 14.52 4.94 4.08
N LEU A 73 15.21 6.01 4.48
CA LEU A 73 14.72 7.37 4.31
C LEU A 73 14.45 7.70 2.84
N ILE A 74 15.34 7.31 1.92
CA ILE A 74 15.16 7.62 0.50
C ILE A 74 14.14 6.70 -0.16
N LEU A 75 14.33 5.38 -0.06
CA LEU A 75 13.58 4.41 -0.86
C LEU A 75 12.14 4.22 -0.37
N LEU A 76 11.88 4.27 0.95
CA LEU A 76 10.51 4.15 1.45
C LEU A 76 9.69 5.42 1.20
N ASN A 77 10.30 6.59 1.28
CA ASN A 77 9.60 7.84 0.91
C ASN A 77 9.38 7.96 -0.59
N LEU A 78 10.34 7.52 -1.41
CA LEU A 78 10.13 7.43 -2.85
C LEU A 78 8.98 6.47 -3.18
N HIS A 79 8.94 5.31 -2.52
CA HIS A 79 7.85 4.34 -2.66
C HIS A 79 6.49 4.92 -2.25
N GLU A 80 6.42 5.62 -1.12
CA GLU A 80 5.21 6.31 -0.65
C GLU A 80 4.77 7.37 -1.68
N TYR A 81 5.70 8.19 -2.15
CA TYR A 81 5.41 9.22 -3.15
C TYR A 81 4.88 8.63 -4.46
N LEU A 82 5.56 7.63 -5.01
CA LEU A 82 5.16 6.96 -6.24
C LEU A 82 3.80 6.29 -6.08
N SER A 83 3.57 5.62 -4.96
CA SER A 83 2.28 5.02 -4.63
C SER A 83 1.15 6.06 -4.56
N GLY A 84 1.42 7.21 -3.95
CA GLY A 84 0.51 8.35 -3.89
C GLY A 84 0.19 8.91 -5.28
N VAL A 85 1.20 9.11 -6.13
CA VAL A 85 1.03 9.60 -7.50
C VAL A 85 0.26 8.59 -8.37
N ILE A 86 0.60 7.31 -8.32
CA ILE A 86 -0.08 6.26 -9.09
C ILE A 86 -1.55 6.19 -8.69
N THR A 87 -1.83 6.15 -7.39
CA THR A 87 -3.21 6.09 -6.89
C THR A 87 -3.98 7.36 -7.23
N TYR A 88 -3.34 8.53 -7.18
CA TYR A 88 -3.95 9.78 -7.64
C TYR A 88 -4.29 9.75 -9.13
N LYS A 89 -3.38 9.28 -10.00
CA LYS A 89 -3.64 9.16 -11.44
C LYS A 89 -4.75 8.16 -11.76
N LEU A 90 -4.78 7.03 -11.07
CA LEU A 90 -5.79 5.99 -11.31
C LEU A 90 -7.18 6.37 -10.80
N PHE A 91 -7.26 7.11 -9.68
CA PHE A 91 -8.52 7.33 -8.97
C PHE A 91 -8.96 8.79 -8.92
N ASN A 92 -8.14 9.71 -9.45
CA ASN A 92 -8.35 11.16 -9.42
C ASN A 92 -8.64 11.69 -8.00
N ARG A 93 -8.09 11.02 -6.99
CA ARG A 93 -8.24 11.34 -5.57
C ARG A 93 -7.01 10.91 -4.81
N LYS A 94 -6.56 11.74 -3.88
CA LYS A 94 -5.50 11.39 -2.95
C LYS A 94 -6.03 10.44 -1.88
N LEU A 95 -5.38 9.29 -1.70
CA LEU A 95 -5.75 8.33 -0.65
C LEU A 95 -5.35 8.82 0.74
N TRP A 96 -4.28 9.60 0.82
CA TRP A 96 -3.81 10.33 1.99
C TRP A 96 -3.39 11.74 1.55
N ASP A 97 -3.48 12.71 2.44
CA ASP A 97 -3.17 14.10 2.12
C ASP A 97 -2.42 14.76 3.29
N TYR A 98 -1.16 15.09 3.05
CA TYR A 98 -0.25 15.69 4.03
C TYR A 98 0.00 17.18 3.78
N ARG A 99 -0.89 17.88 3.05
CA ARG A 99 -0.70 19.31 2.71
C ARG A 99 -0.54 20.23 3.92
N ASP A 100 -1.14 19.87 5.04
CA ASP A 100 -1.09 20.66 6.28
C ASP A 100 0.09 20.26 7.19
N GLU A 101 0.94 19.32 6.75
CA GLU A 101 2.09 18.82 7.52
C GLU A 101 3.38 19.53 7.09
N PHE A 102 4.33 19.62 8.03
CA PHE A 102 5.63 20.27 7.82
C PHE A 102 6.48 19.55 6.75
N LEU A 103 7.11 20.34 5.86
CA LEU A 103 7.89 19.88 4.71
C LEU A 103 7.13 18.85 3.84
N ASN A 104 5.87 19.15 3.54
CA ASN A 104 5.11 18.32 2.61
C ASN A 104 5.54 18.55 1.16
N ILE A 105 5.53 17.48 0.37
CA ILE A 105 5.83 17.50 -1.06
C ILE A 105 4.59 17.02 -1.81
N SER A 106 3.94 17.94 -2.52
CA SER A 106 2.71 17.70 -3.29
C SER A 106 1.56 17.10 -2.45
N GLY A 107 1.64 17.16 -1.12
CA GLY A 107 0.75 16.48 -0.17
C GLY A 107 0.85 14.95 -0.15
N PHE A 108 1.81 14.33 -0.82
CA PHE A 108 1.96 12.85 -0.87
C PHE A 108 2.94 12.31 0.16
N ILE A 109 3.97 13.08 0.51
CA ILE A 109 4.94 12.75 1.56
C ILE A 109 5.19 13.99 2.42
N CYS A 110 5.60 13.79 3.67
CA CYS A 110 6.02 14.85 4.59
C CYS A 110 7.12 14.33 5.53
N LEU A 111 7.79 15.23 6.26
CA LEU A 111 8.90 14.86 7.14
C LEU A 111 8.48 13.85 8.21
N LYS A 112 7.28 14.02 8.79
CA LYS A 112 6.74 13.15 9.83
C LYS A 112 6.64 11.70 9.36
N VAL A 113 6.09 11.47 8.16
CA VAL A 113 5.99 10.15 7.54
C VAL A 113 7.37 9.61 7.20
N ALA A 114 8.28 10.47 6.75
CA ALA A 114 9.65 10.06 6.47
C ALA A 114 10.38 9.51 7.70
N ILE A 115 10.19 10.15 8.87
CA ILE A 115 10.73 9.71 10.15
C ILE A 115 10.08 8.39 10.58
N TYR A 116 8.77 8.22 10.38
CA TYR A 116 8.11 6.94 10.69
C TYR A 116 8.70 5.79 9.88
N TRP A 117 8.89 5.97 8.57
CA TRP A 117 9.51 4.95 7.72
C TRP A 117 10.95 4.64 8.13
N LEU A 118 11.71 5.65 8.52
CA LEU A 118 13.07 5.48 9.04
C LEU A 118 13.08 4.61 10.31
N ILE A 119 12.27 4.96 11.30
CA ILE A 119 12.17 4.23 12.57
C ILE A 119 11.72 2.78 12.32
N LEU A 120 10.71 2.59 11.47
CA LEU A 120 10.21 1.26 11.11
C LEU A 120 11.28 0.42 10.40
N GLY A 121 12.03 1.00 9.46
CA GLY A 121 13.10 0.30 8.75
C GLY A 121 14.26 -0.11 9.66
N ILE A 122 14.68 0.78 10.57
CA ILE A 122 15.70 0.48 11.57
C ILE A 122 15.20 -0.62 12.52
N GLY A 123 14.00 -0.46 13.08
CA GLY A 123 13.39 -1.46 13.97
C GLY A 123 13.22 -2.82 13.28
N TYR A 124 12.86 -2.81 12.00
CA TYR A 124 12.77 -4.03 11.20
C TYR A 124 14.13 -4.73 11.07
N THR A 125 15.18 -3.97 10.79
CA THR A 125 16.55 -4.50 10.65
C THR A 125 17.05 -5.11 11.95
N LEU A 126 16.84 -4.42 13.07
CA LEU A 126 17.37 -4.82 14.37
C LEU A 126 16.59 -5.98 15.00
N PHE A 127 15.25 -5.95 14.89
CA PHE A 127 14.40 -6.84 15.67
C PHE A 127 13.61 -7.84 14.82
N ILE A 128 13.22 -7.50 13.60
CA ILE A 128 12.22 -8.28 12.84
C ILE A 128 12.87 -9.22 11.82
N THR A 129 14.03 -8.83 11.26
CA THR A 129 14.66 -9.52 10.11
C THR A 129 14.92 -11.00 10.38
N LYS A 130 15.37 -11.35 11.59
CA LYS A 130 15.59 -12.76 11.98
C LYS A 130 14.30 -13.58 11.90
N TYR A 131 13.19 -13.06 12.44
CA TYR A 131 11.91 -13.77 12.45
C TYR A 131 11.33 -13.91 11.04
N ILE A 132 11.49 -12.87 10.21
CA ILE A 132 11.06 -12.95 8.80
C ILE A 132 11.90 -13.98 8.04
N ASN A 133 13.21 -14.06 8.25
CA ASN A 133 14.03 -15.09 7.62
C ASN A 133 13.62 -16.51 8.04
N TYR A 134 13.31 -16.71 9.33
CA TYR A 134 12.75 -17.98 9.80
C TYR A 134 11.41 -18.31 9.13
N LEU A 135 10.52 -17.33 9.02
CA LEU A 135 9.23 -17.48 8.36
C LEU A 135 9.40 -17.83 6.88
N LEU A 136 10.28 -17.14 6.16
CA LEU A 136 10.57 -17.41 4.76
C LEU A 136 11.07 -18.84 4.56
N ASN A 137 12.02 -19.29 5.37
CA ASN A 137 12.52 -20.66 5.32
C ASN A 137 11.42 -21.68 5.63
N TRP A 138 10.59 -21.42 6.64
CA TRP A 138 9.47 -22.29 6.99
C TRP A 138 8.45 -22.40 5.85
N VAL A 139 8.05 -21.27 5.24
CA VAL A 139 7.12 -21.24 4.11
C VAL A 139 7.70 -21.97 2.89
N ASN A 140 8.97 -21.73 2.56
CA ASN A 140 9.61 -22.40 1.42
C ASN A 140 9.76 -23.91 1.60
N ASN A 141 9.89 -24.39 2.84
CA ASN A 141 9.93 -25.82 3.14
C ASN A 141 8.53 -26.46 3.11
N LEU A 142 7.49 -25.68 3.42
CA LEU A 142 6.12 -26.17 3.49
C LEU A 142 5.42 -26.15 2.13
N PHE A 143 5.72 -25.17 1.29
CA PHE A 143 5.04 -24.95 0.01
C PHE A 143 5.99 -25.05 -1.17
N SER A 144 5.54 -25.76 -2.22
CA SER A 144 6.25 -25.77 -3.48
C SER A 144 6.18 -24.39 -4.18
N PRO A 145 7.18 -24.02 -5.02
CA PRO A 145 7.14 -22.78 -5.77
C PRO A 145 5.88 -22.63 -6.63
N ILE A 146 5.41 -23.71 -7.27
CA ILE A 146 4.20 -23.67 -8.10
C ILE A 146 2.96 -23.28 -7.27
N THR A 147 2.83 -23.78 -6.04
CA THR A 147 1.74 -23.42 -5.12
C THR A 147 1.76 -21.91 -4.79
N LEU A 148 2.94 -21.35 -4.58
CA LEU A 148 3.12 -19.93 -4.26
C LEU A 148 2.82 -19.02 -5.48
N TYR A 149 3.17 -19.45 -6.69
CA TYR A 149 2.79 -18.71 -7.91
C TYR A 149 1.28 -18.74 -8.14
N ILE A 150 0.63 -19.90 -7.98
CA ILE A 150 -0.82 -20.04 -8.13
C ILE A 150 -1.56 -19.19 -7.09
N SER A 151 -1.13 -19.22 -5.82
CA SER A 151 -1.76 -18.41 -4.77
C SER A 151 -1.65 -16.92 -5.05
N MET A 152 -0.49 -16.44 -5.53
CA MET A 152 -0.33 -15.05 -5.97
C MET A 152 -1.28 -14.71 -7.13
N GLY A 153 -1.39 -15.58 -8.14
CA GLY A 153 -2.31 -15.40 -9.25
C GLY A 153 -3.77 -15.27 -8.78
N MET A 154 -4.21 -16.14 -7.87
CA MET A 154 -5.54 -16.06 -7.28
C MET A 154 -5.77 -14.76 -6.52
N ILE A 155 -4.81 -14.31 -5.71
CA ILE A 155 -4.90 -13.06 -4.95
C ILE A 155 -5.06 -11.86 -5.89
N VAL A 156 -4.28 -11.81 -6.98
CA VAL A 156 -4.38 -10.73 -7.98
C VAL A 156 -5.76 -10.74 -8.65
N ILE A 157 -6.24 -11.92 -9.08
CA ILE A 157 -7.56 -12.07 -9.71
C ILE A 157 -8.67 -11.62 -8.76
N ILE A 158 -8.65 -12.08 -7.51
CA ILE A 158 -9.63 -11.71 -6.48
C ILE A 158 -9.60 -10.18 -6.25
N THR A 159 -8.41 -9.61 -6.12
CA THR A 159 -8.24 -8.16 -5.92
C THR A 159 -8.83 -7.37 -7.09
N ILE A 160 -8.59 -7.80 -8.34
CA ILE A 160 -9.17 -7.18 -9.54
C ILE A 160 -10.70 -7.28 -9.50
N ILE A 161 -11.26 -8.46 -9.23
CA ILE A 161 -12.72 -8.68 -9.20
C ILE A 161 -13.40 -7.80 -8.13
N MET A 162 -12.84 -7.75 -6.92
CA MET A 162 -13.40 -6.98 -5.80
C MET A 162 -13.27 -5.48 -6.03
N THR A 163 -12.15 -5.04 -6.62
CA THR A 163 -11.91 -3.62 -6.91
C THR A 163 -12.75 -3.14 -8.10
N ARG A 164 -13.02 -4.00 -9.10
CA ARG A 164 -13.84 -3.69 -10.28
C ARG A 164 -15.22 -3.17 -9.91
N LYS A 165 -15.90 -3.81 -8.95
CA LYS A 165 -17.23 -3.36 -8.49
C LYS A 165 -17.18 -1.94 -7.94
N THR A 166 -16.17 -1.64 -7.11
CA THR A 166 -15.95 -0.31 -6.53
C THR A 166 -15.60 0.74 -7.59
N ILE A 167 -14.81 0.38 -8.61
CA ILE A 167 -14.50 1.26 -9.75
C ILE A 167 -15.76 1.58 -10.55
N ILE A 168 -16.55 0.56 -10.93
CA ILE A 168 -17.75 0.74 -11.75
C ILE A 168 -18.82 1.58 -11.03
N GLU A 169 -19.08 1.30 -9.74
CA GLU A 169 -20.02 2.09 -8.93
C GLU A 169 -19.61 3.57 -8.90
N ARG A 170 -18.32 3.86 -8.74
CA ARG A 170 -17.81 5.23 -8.71
C ARG A 170 -17.81 5.91 -10.08
N LEU A 171 -17.52 5.20 -11.15
CA LEU A 171 -17.64 5.72 -12.52
C LEU A 171 -19.08 6.11 -12.85
N LYS A 172 -20.07 5.29 -12.45
CA LYS A 172 -21.49 5.61 -12.61
C LYS A 172 -21.89 6.88 -11.84
N ILE A 173 -21.42 7.03 -10.60
CA ILE A 173 -21.67 8.23 -9.79
C ILE A 173 -21.08 9.48 -10.46
N LYS A 174 -19.83 9.40 -10.94
CA LYS A 174 -19.15 10.54 -11.59
C LYS A 174 -19.83 10.95 -12.89
N LEU A 175 -20.21 9.98 -13.73
CA LEU A 175 -20.97 10.25 -14.95
C LEU A 175 -22.34 10.88 -14.64
N GLY A 176 -23.03 10.39 -13.60
CA GLY A 176 -24.29 10.98 -13.15
C GLY A 176 -24.13 12.41 -12.63
N SER A 177 -23.08 12.71 -11.85
CA SER A 177 -22.83 14.06 -11.36
C SER A 177 -22.48 15.04 -12.48
N ASP A 178 -21.64 14.62 -13.43
CA ASP A 178 -21.24 15.46 -14.57
C ASP A 178 -22.45 15.74 -15.49
N PHE A 179 -23.33 14.76 -15.67
CA PHE A 179 -24.59 14.92 -16.41
C PHE A 179 -25.55 15.91 -15.75
N ILE A 180 -25.74 15.82 -14.43
CA ILE A 180 -26.59 16.76 -13.67
C ILE A 180 -26.02 18.19 -13.74
N GLN A 181 -24.69 18.34 -13.70
CA GLN A 181 -24.03 19.64 -13.75
C GLN A 181 -24.13 20.29 -15.15
N SER A 182 -24.06 19.49 -16.22
CA SER A 182 -24.32 19.92 -17.60
C SER A 182 -25.74 20.47 -17.79
N PHE A 183 -26.75 19.80 -17.22
CA PHE A 183 -28.14 20.29 -17.26
C PHE A 183 -28.31 21.60 -16.49
N LYS A 184 -27.77 21.70 -15.26
CA LYS A 184 -27.82 22.96 -14.49
C LYS A 184 -27.13 24.12 -15.21
N GLY A 185 -26.04 23.86 -15.93
CA GLY A 185 -25.34 24.86 -16.75
C GLY A 185 -26.17 25.36 -17.94
N LYS A 186 -27.00 24.52 -18.55
CA LYS A 186 -27.94 24.93 -19.61
C LYS A 186 -29.09 25.78 -19.09
N PHE A 187 -29.68 25.45 -17.94
CA PHE A 187 -30.78 26.24 -17.36
C PHE A 187 -30.33 27.62 -16.88
N LYS A 188 -29.06 27.78 -16.48
CA LYS A 188 -28.52 29.09 -16.06
C LYS A 188 -28.24 30.06 -17.22
N LYS A 189 -28.33 29.60 -18.48
CA LYS A 189 -28.18 30.43 -19.69
C LYS A 189 -29.52 30.91 -20.27
N ILE A 190 -30.66 30.49 -19.69
CA ILE A 190 -32.01 30.77 -20.20
C ILE A 190 -32.72 31.86 -19.34
N ASN A 191 -32.10 32.30 -18.25
CA ASN A 191 -32.49 33.49 -17.48
C ASN A 191 -31.43 34.58 -17.61
#